data_AF-A0A5C7SKM4-F1
#
_entry.id   AF-A0A5C7SKM4-F1
#
_cell.length_a   1.000
_cell.length_b   1.000
_cell.length_c   1.000
_cell.angle_alpha   90.00
_cell.angle_beta   90.00
_cell.angle_gamma   90.00
#
_symmetry.space_group_name_H-M   'P 1'
#
loop_
_entity.id
_entity.type
_entity.pdbx_description
1 polymer ?
#
loop_
_entity_poly.entity_id
_entity_poly.type
_entity_poly.pdbx_seq_one_letter_code
_entity_poly.pdbx_strand_id
1 'polypeptide(L)'
;MSHATITIHLPSHRRKSLKTEGDTREAAEAYDSNIGAYIHFLQQEASKKKHTLDTDEQDSDAAYSISATDHDTKMAAHDWLHGQPDLWNWIP
;
A
#
# COMPACT_ATOMS: atom_id res chain seq x y z
N MET A 1 3.69 3.95 23.41
CA MET A 1 2.64 3.40 22.52
C MET A 1 3.34 3.02 21.23
N SER A 2 3.18 1.78 20.80
CA SER A 2 3.79 1.25 19.59
C SER A 2 3.16 1.89 18.35
N HIS A 3 3.99 2.50 17.50
CA HIS A 3 3.57 3.18 16.29
C HIS A 3 4.37 2.62 15.12
N ALA A 4 3.68 2.26 14.04
CA ALA A 4 4.30 1.84 12.79
C ALA A 4 4.01 2.89 11.72
N THR A 5 5.03 3.18 10.91
CA THR A 5 4.90 3.95 9.69
C THR A 5 5.06 2.99 8.52
N ILE A 6 4.04 2.95 7.67
CA ILE A 6 4.00 2.15 6.45
C ILE A 6 4.20 3.12 5.28
N THR A 7 5.17 2.85 4.42
CA THR A 7 5.43 3.69 3.25
C THR A 7 5.17 2.86 2.00
N ILE A 8 4.21 3.28 1.18
CA ILE A 8 3.93 2.66 -0.12
C ILE A 8 4.80 3.32 -1.18
N HIS A 9 5.60 2.51 -1.88
CA HIS A 9 6.48 2.94 -2.95
C HIS A 9 5.69 2.94 -4.26
N LEU A 10 5.13 4.09 -4.67
CA LEU A 10 4.13 4.16 -5.74
C LEU A 10 4.61 3.58 -7.09
N PRO A 11 5.83 3.85 -7.57
CA PRO A 11 6.34 3.25 -8.80
C PRO A 11 6.43 1.72 -8.73
N SER A 12 6.92 1.19 -7.60
CA SER A 12 7.09 -0.24 -7.38
C SER A 12 5.75 -0.96 -7.17
N HIS A 13 4.82 -0.32 -6.46
CA HIS A 13 3.46 -0.80 -6.29
C HIS A 13 2.73 -0.88 -7.63
N ARG A 14 2.85 0.16 -8.48
CA ARG A 14 2.30 0.17 -9.83
C ARG A 14 2.86 -0.97 -10.67
N ARG A 15 4.18 -1.07 -10.79
CA ARG A 15 4.84 -2.13 -11.57
C ARG A 15 4.38 -3.53 -11.16
N LYS A 16 4.29 -3.79 -9.86
CA LYS A 16 3.86 -5.10 -9.34
C LYS A 16 2.37 -5.36 -9.58
N SER A 17 1.53 -4.36 -9.36
CA SER A 17 0.08 -4.47 -9.57
C SER A 17 -0.24 -4.75 -11.04
N LEU A 18 0.43 -4.04 -11.96
CA LEU A 18 0.24 -4.24 -13.41
C LEU A 18 0.77 -5.59 -13.88
N LYS A 19 1.89 -6.07 -13.31
CA LYS A 19 2.40 -7.40 -13.63
C LYS A 19 1.40 -8.51 -13.28
N THR A 20 0.61 -8.35 -12.22
CA THR A 20 -0.46 -9.28 -11.84
C THR A 20 -1.61 -9.27 -12.87
N GLU A 21 -1.99 -8.09 -13.35
CA GLU A 21 -3.09 -7.90 -14.33
C GLU A 21 -2.66 -8.04 -15.80
N GLY A 22 -1.46 -8.55 -16.07
CA GLY A 22 -0.98 -8.80 -17.43
C GLY A 22 -0.48 -7.57 -18.20
N ASP A 23 -0.20 -6.46 -17.50
CA ASP A 23 0.44 -5.25 -18.04
C ASP A 23 -0.28 -4.64 -19.25
N THR A 24 -1.61 -4.69 -19.25
CA THR A 24 -2.44 -4.09 -20.29
C THR A 24 -2.54 -2.57 -20.11
N ARG A 25 -2.79 -1.85 -21.21
CA ARG A 25 -3.01 -0.40 -21.15
C ARG A 25 -4.24 -0.05 -20.32
N GLU A 26 -5.28 -0.85 -20.43
CA GLU A 26 -6.52 -0.71 -19.67
C GLU A 26 -6.27 -0.87 -18.16
N ALA A 27 -5.44 -1.83 -17.74
CA ALA A 27 -5.03 -1.98 -16.36
C ALA A 27 -4.20 -0.77 -15.88
N ALA A 28 -3.27 -0.25 -16.69
CA ALA A 28 -2.52 0.95 -16.36
C ALA A 28 -3.42 2.17 -16.11
N GLU A 29 -4.39 2.40 -17.00
CA GLU A 29 -5.37 3.49 -16.88
C GLU A 29 -6.28 3.31 -15.65
N ALA A 30 -6.73 2.09 -15.39
CA ALA A 30 -7.53 1.77 -14.20
C ALA A 30 -6.72 1.96 -12.91
N TYR A 31 -5.46 1.55 -12.88
CA TYR A 31 -4.57 1.76 -11.73
C TYR A 31 -4.38 3.26 -11.48
N ASP A 32 -3.94 4.00 -12.49
CA ASP A 32 -3.56 5.41 -12.36
C ASP A 32 -4.76 6.30 -11.99
N SER A 33 -5.97 5.93 -12.41
CA SER A 33 -7.21 6.64 -12.05
C SER A 33 -7.71 6.35 -10.62
N ASN A 34 -7.36 5.20 -10.04
CA ASN A 34 -7.90 4.76 -8.75
C ASN A 34 -6.88 4.81 -7.60
N ILE A 35 -5.58 4.77 -7.89
CA ILE A 35 -4.53 4.66 -6.86
C ILE A 35 -4.61 5.76 -5.80
N GLY A 36 -4.89 7.02 -6.18
CA GLY A 36 -5.00 8.11 -5.21
C GLY A 36 -6.13 7.91 -4.20
N ALA A 37 -7.29 7.45 -4.65
CA ALA A 37 -8.44 7.19 -3.79
C ALA A 37 -8.21 5.95 -2.90
N TYR A 38 -7.55 4.92 -3.44
CA TYR A 38 -7.16 3.73 -2.69
C TYR A 38 -6.15 4.04 -1.58
N ILE A 39 -5.12 4.85 -1.86
CA ILE A 39 -4.16 5.29 -0.83
C ILE A 39 -4.88 6.06 0.27
N HIS A 40 -5.78 6.98 -0.08
CA HIS A 40 -6.55 7.73 0.92
C HIS A 40 -7.43 6.81 1.78
N PHE A 41 -8.05 5.78 1.19
CA PHE A 41 -8.74 4.73 1.95
C PHE A 41 -7.81 4.02 2.94
N LEU A 42 -6.64 3.57 2.48
CA LEU A 42 -5.66 2.91 3.34
C LEU A 42 -5.16 3.82 4.48
N GLN A 43 -4.98 5.12 4.22
CA GLN A 43 -4.61 6.10 5.24
C GLN A 43 -5.69 6.24 6.32
N GLN A 44 -6.98 6.23 5.94
CA GLN A 44 -8.08 6.26 6.88
C GLN A 44 -8.14 4.99 7.73
N GLU A 45 -7.97 3.81 7.11
CA GLU A 45 -7.93 2.54 7.84
C GLU A 45 -6.71 2.43 8.77
N ALA A 46 -5.54 2.90 8.33
CA ALA A 46 -4.32 2.93 9.13
C ALA A 46 -4.50 3.81 10.38
N SER A 47 -5.11 4.98 10.22
CA SER A 47 -5.38 5.92 11.32
C SER A 47 -6.29 5.30 12.40
N LYS A 48 -7.30 4.50 12.00
CA LYS A 48 -8.16 3.75 12.95
C LYS A 48 -7.36 2.75 13.81
N LYS A 49 -6.23 2.26 13.28
CA LYS A 49 -5.31 1.34 13.97
C LYS A 49 -4.13 2.05 14.63
N LYS A 50 -4.09 3.39 14.59
CA LYS A 50 -2.96 4.21 15.09
C LYS A 50 -1.64 3.92 14.37
N HIS A 51 -1.71 3.55 13.10
CA HIS A 51 -0.58 3.50 12.18
C HIS A 51 -0.57 4.74 11.30
N THR A 52 0.62 5.15 10.83
CA THR A 52 0.76 6.14 9.76
C THR A 52 0.98 5.40 8.44
N LEU A 53 0.32 5.87 7.38
CA LEU A 53 0.58 5.43 6.02
C LEU A 53 0.98 6.62 5.15
N ASP A 54 2.19 6.53 4.62
CA ASP A 54 2.79 7.51 3.73
C ASP A 54 3.02 6.89 2.35
N THR A 55 3.28 7.74 1.37
CA THR A 55 3.66 7.35 0.02
C THR A 55 4.95 8.04 -0.39
N ASP A 56 5.75 7.37 -1.19
CA ASP A 56 6.90 7.98 -1.85
C ASP A 56 7.00 7.57 -3.32
N GLU A 57 7.96 8.20 -4.00
CA GLU A 57 8.31 7.96 -5.40
C GLU A 57 9.57 7.07 -5.52
N GLN A 58 9.92 6.32 -4.47
CA GLN A 58 11.05 5.42 -4.53
C GLN A 58 10.70 4.22 -5.42
N ASP A 59 11.58 3.88 -6.36
CA ASP A 59 11.47 2.61 -7.07
C ASP A 59 12.44 1.59 -6.44
N SER A 60 11.88 0.60 -5.75
CA SER A 60 12.59 -0.50 -5.11
C SER A 60 12.01 -1.86 -5.50
N ASP A 61 12.67 -2.93 -5.08
CA ASP A 61 12.14 -4.28 -5.24
C ASP A 61 10.90 -4.53 -4.36
N ALA A 62 10.66 -3.73 -3.31
CA ALA A 62 9.51 -3.84 -2.44
C ALA A 62 8.39 -2.86 -2.84
N ALA A 63 7.12 -3.27 -2.74
CA ALA A 63 6.00 -2.35 -2.99
C ALA A 63 5.77 -1.38 -1.83
N TYR A 64 6.29 -1.73 -0.64
CA TYR A 64 6.15 -0.97 0.57
C TYR A 64 7.28 -1.28 1.54
N SER A 65 7.46 -0.41 2.52
CA SER A 65 8.33 -0.61 3.68
C SER A 65 7.59 -0.30 4.97
N ILE A 66 8.02 -0.92 6.07
CA ILE A 66 7.42 -0.72 7.40
C ILE A 66 8.53 -0.38 8.39
N SER A 67 8.41 0.80 8.99
CA SER A 67 9.26 1.28 10.08
C SER A 67 8.49 1.23 11.39
N ALA A 68 9.03 0.58 12.41
CA ALA A 68 8.44 0.48 13.73
C ALA A 68 9.55 0.39 14.79
N THR A 69 9.21 0.72 16.04
CA THR A 69 10.13 0.69 17.19
C THR A 69 10.53 -0.71 17.63
N ASP A 70 9.69 -1.70 17.35
CA ASP A 70 9.83 -3.07 17.82
C ASP A 70 9.26 -4.06 16.79
N HIS A 71 9.74 -5.31 16.87
CA HIS A 71 9.42 -6.36 15.91
C HIS A 71 7.93 -6.72 15.93
N ASP A 72 7.32 -6.80 17.10
CA ASP A 72 5.90 -7.16 17.26
C ASP A 72 5.00 -6.13 16.58
N THR A 73 5.30 -4.84 16.74
CA THR A 73 4.59 -3.75 16.07
C THR A 73 4.78 -3.78 14.56
N LYS A 74 5.99 -4.12 14.09
CA LYS A 74 6.26 -4.29 12.66
C LYS A 74 5.44 -5.45 12.08
N MET A 75 5.39 -6.58 12.77
CA MET A 75 4.61 -7.76 12.36
C MET A 75 3.11 -7.46 12.35
N ALA A 76 2.59 -6.79 13.38
CA ALA A 76 1.18 -6.40 13.43
C ALA A 76 0.80 -5.45 12.28
N ALA A 77 1.66 -4.49 11.94
CA ALA A 77 1.44 -3.58 10.81
C ALA A 77 1.51 -4.31 9.47
N HIS A 78 2.42 -5.28 9.33
CA HIS A 78 2.52 -6.14 8.15
C HIS A 78 1.25 -6.99 7.97
N ASP A 79 0.81 -7.68 9.02
CA ASP A 79 -0.40 -8.52 9.00
C ASP A 79 -1.65 -7.68 8.72
N TRP A 80 -1.73 -6.47 9.28
CA TRP A 80 -2.80 -5.52 8.99
C TRP A 80 -2.85 -5.12 7.51
N LEU A 81 -1.68 -4.77 6.93
CA LEU A 81 -1.59 -4.38 5.52
C LEU A 81 -1.98 -5.53 4.59
N HIS A 82 -1.55 -6.75 4.92
CA HIS A 82 -1.93 -7.98 4.20
C HIS A 82 -3.43 -8.32 4.32
N GLY A 83 -4.10 -7.84 5.36
CA GLY A 83 -5.54 -8.01 5.53
C GLY A 83 -6.40 -6.96 4.81
N GLN A 84 -5.79 -5.95 4.17
CA GLN A 84 -6.53 -4.97 3.37
C GLN A 84 -6.90 -5.56 1.99
N PRO A 85 -8.02 -5.13 1.39
CA PRO A 85 -8.29 -5.48 0.01
C PRO A 85 -7.16 -4.96 -0.87
N ASP A 86 -6.76 -5.71 -1.90
CA ASP A 86 -5.87 -5.16 -2.92
C ASP A 86 -6.61 -4.08 -3.74
N LEU A 87 -5.86 -3.32 -4.54
CA LEU A 87 -6.44 -2.26 -5.37
C LEU A 87 -7.53 -2.81 -6.29
N TRP A 88 -7.31 -3.97 -6.92
CA TRP A 88 -8.21 -4.52 -7.93
C TRP A 88 -9.54 -5.03 -7.37
N ASN A 89 -9.54 -5.59 -6.15
CA ASN A 89 -10.77 -5.98 -5.45
C ASN A 89 -11.43 -4.80 -4.74
N TRP A 90 -10.74 -3.67 -4.57
CA TRP A 90 -11.29 -2.45 -3.98
C TRP A 90 -11.98 -1.54 -5.00
N ILE A 91 -11.48 -1.52 -6.25
CA ILE A 91 -12.11 -0.74 -7.33
C ILE A 91 -13.56 -1.22 -7.52
N PRO A 92 -14.54 -0.31 -7.51
CA PRO A 92 -15.97 -0.64 -7.62
C PRO A 92 -16.39 -1.19 -8.99
#